data_AF-A0A6P8RN89-F1
#
_entry.id   AF-A0A6P8RN89-F1
#
_cell.length_a   1.000
_cell.length_b   1.000
_cell.length_c   1.000
_cell.angle_alpha   90.00
_cell.angle_beta   90.00
_cell.angle_gamma   90.00
#
_symmetry.space_group_name_H-M   'P 1'
#
loop_
_entity.id
_entity.type
_entity.pdbx_description
1 polymer ?
#
loop_
_entity_poly.entity_id
_entity_poly.type
_entity_poly.pdbx_seq_one_letter_code
_entity_poly.pdbx_strand_id
1 'polypeptide(L)'
;MNSWWRIYGFAACFIGLAVAQTTTSESSSTITLTLATPSIDTNCSTVNKSLCEACLPGMFSDNATEGCFCCSDGSCVNSSDCQLCPNGHYQPLAGQQSCLPCLPGFYANSTKSATCRACEPGYYSNETGAAACRECGQGYFASHQSSSSCEPCPSGSFCNTTKCISCSVCSAGEEAVGIASIECVPCHPGMFKGPSDQMCMICSPGNYQVEWGEVKCNICPEDHYCPSPDLYPVDCPWDAFCPAGSIEPRYCMETFFRKAGNTCELAPLTIVLLGFSSLIGVLAIIALFLKFKQRCSRMFTVHSPLLSKDGSPCRSYGTYPDAEPVYTGW
;
A
#
# COMPACT_ATOMS: atom_id res chain seq x y z
N MET A 1 -34.08 -39.54 -4.42
CA MET A 1 -32.89 -40.42 -4.27
C MET A 1 -32.08 -39.81 -3.13
N ASN A 2 -32.35 -40.12 -1.86
CA ASN A 2 -32.27 -41.41 -1.12
C ASN A 2 -30.86 -41.65 -0.56
N SER A 3 -30.62 -42.07 0.69
CA SER A 3 -31.51 -42.11 1.87
C SER A 3 -30.76 -42.47 3.17
N TRP A 4 -30.86 -41.63 4.22
CA TRP A 4 -30.77 -42.01 5.67
C TRP A 4 -29.43 -42.70 6.07
N TRP A 5 -29.11 -43.17 7.30
CA TRP A 5 -29.61 -43.11 8.70
C TRP A 5 -28.40 -42.74 9.61
N ARG A 6 -28.36 -42.65 10.96
CA ARG A 6 -29.23 -42.86 12.16
C ARG A 6 -28.93 -41.68 13.14
N ILE A 7 -29.61 -41.34 14.25
CA ILE A 7 -30.55 -41.96 15.21
C ILE A 7 -29.93 -42.80 16.35
N TYR A 8 -30.00 -42.29 17.59
CA TYR A 8 -30.52 -42.92 18.84
C TYR A 8 -30.12 -42.04 20.05
N GLY A 9 -30.96 -41.74 21.05
CA GLY A 9 -32.42 -41.94 21.17
C GLY A 9 -32.94 -41.68 22.61
N PHE A 10 -34.28 -41.55 22.75
CA PHE A 10 -35.17 -41.84 23.91
C PHE A 10 -34.83 -41.33 25.34
N ALA A 11 -35.78 -40.92 26.20
CA ALA A 11 -37.27 -40.82 26.15
C ALA A 11 -37.70 -39.46 26.79
N ALA A 12 -38.93 -39.12 27.25
CA ALA A 12 -40.23 -39.77 27.53
C ALA A 12 -41.34 -38.67 27.34
N CYS A 13 -42.68 -38.84 27.39
CA CYS A 13 -43.66 -39.74 28.05
C CYS A 13 -43.78 -39.56 29.58
N PHE A 14 -44.96 -39.51 30.22
CA PHE A 14 -46.40 -39.45 29.83
C PHE A 14 -47.24 -39.16 31.10
N ILE A 15 -48.51 -38.74 31.13
CA ILE A 15 -49.57 -38.47 30.12
C ILE A 15 -50.57 -37.41 30.68
N GLY A 16 -51.52 -36.90 29.86
CA GLY A 16 -52.70 -36.15 30.35
C GLY A 16 -53.87 -36.24 29.35
N LEU A 17 -54.92 -37.01 29.68
CA LEU A 17 -55.98 -37.44 28.75
C LEU A 17 -57.35 -36.80 29.08
N ALA A 18 -58.07 -36.30 28.05
CA ALA A 18 -59.54 -36.38 27.96
C ALA A 18 -60.09 -36.04 26.55
N VAL A 19 -60.43 -37.09 25.79
CA VAL A 19 -61.57 -37.25 24.85
C VAL A 19 -62.12 -36.04 24.08
N ALA A 20 -61.74 -36.00 22.80
CA ALA A 20 -62.44 -35.57 21.58
C ALA A 20 -63.94 -35.16 21.59
N GLN A 21 -64.26 -34.22 20.68
CA GLN A 21 -65.20 -34.48 19.57
C GLN A 21 -64.89 -33.58 18.35
N THR A 22 -65.07 -34.12 17.14
CA THR A 22 -64.90 -33.38 15.87
C THR A 22 -66.23 -33.26 15.14
N THR A 23 -66.65 -32.04 14.84
CA THR A 23 -67.72 -31.75 13.87
C THR A 23 -67.23 -30.70 12.87
N THR A 24 -67.60 -30.87 11.60
CA THR A 24 -67.10 -30.07 10.48
C THR A 24 -68.20 -29.19 9.89
N SER A 25 -68.00 -27.88 9.86
CA SER A 25 -68.67 -26.97 8.91
C SER A 25 -67.93 -25.65 8.79
N GLU A 26 -67.98 -25.05 7.61
CA GLU A 26 -67.49 -23.70 7.34
C GLU A 26 -68.56 -22.68 7.73
N SER A 27 -68.21 -21.63 8.48
CA SER A 27 -68.87 -20.31 8.43
C SER A 27 -68.20 -19.30 9.37
N SER A 28 -68.22 -18.03 8.98
CA SER A 28 -67.54 -16.95 9.69
C SER A 28 -68.30 -16.49 10.94
N SER A 29 -67.66 -16.51 12.10
CA SER A 29 -68.03 -15.66 13.24
C SER A 29 -66.81 -15.36 14.14
N THR A 30 -66.73 -14.13 14.63
CA THR A 30 -65.60 -13.64 15.44
C THR A 30 -65.72 -14.03 16.91
N ILE A 31 -64.64 -14.55 17.49
CA ILE A 31 -64.44 -14.60 18.94
C ILE A 31 -63.14 -13.85 19.26
N THR A 32 -63.27 -12.67 19.89
CA THR A 32 -62.14 -11.91 20.40
C THR A 32 -61.63 -12.51 21.71
N LEU A 33 -60.53 -13.24 21.66
CA LEU A 33 -59.74 -13.56 22.85
C LEU A 33 -58.75 -12.43 23.11
N THR A 34 -58.99 -11.67 24.18
CA THR A 34 -58.12 -10.59 24.64
C THR A 34 -56.83 -11.16 25.20
N LEU A 35 -55.78 -11.19 24.38
CA LEU A 35 -54.43 -11.29 24.91
C LEU A 35 -54.10 -9.97 25.59
N ALA A 36 -54.15 -9.96 26.93
CA ALA A 36 -53.68 -8.83 27.72
C ALA A 36 -52.14 -8.76 27.63
N THR A 37 -51.64 -8.23 26.52
CA THR A 37 -50.28 -7.73 26.45
C THR A 37 -50.09 -6.72 27.59
N PRO A 38 -49.03 -6.80 28.40
CA PRO A 38 -48.70 -5.72 29.30
C PRO A 38 -48.33 -4.51 28.43
N SER A 39 -49.29 -3.60 28.26
CA SER A 39 -49.03 -2.29 27.68
C SER A 39 -47.99 -1.61 28.57
N ILE A 40 -46.78 -1.44 28.05
CA ILE A 40 -45.79 -0.50 28.62
C ILE A 40 -46.35 0.89 28.33
N ASP A 41 -47.33 1.26 29.15
CA ASP A 41 -48.06 2.51 29.02
C ASP A 41 -47.10 3.62 29.47
N THR A 42 -46.71 4.49 28.55
CA THR A 42 -45.79 5.60 28.81
C THR A 42 -46.45 6.74 29.59
N ASN A 43 -47.64 6.49 30.13
CA ASN A 43 -48.52 7.41 30.83
C ASN A 43 -48.33 7.28 32.35
N CYS A 44 -47.41 8.07 32.91
CA CYS A 44 -47.13 8.13 34.36
C CYS A 44 -48.31 8.73 35.15
N SER A 45 -49.40 7.98 35.36
CA SER A 45 -50.56 8.43 36.13
C SER A 45 -51.32 7.29 36.83
N THR A 46 -51.24 7.32 38.17
CA THR A 46 -52.04 6.56 39.16
C THR A 46 -51.85 5.03 39.24
N VAL A 47 -51.38 4.57 40.39
CA VAL A 47 -51.52 3.18 40.89
C VAL A 47 -52.73 3.14 41.84
N ASN A 48 -53.47 2.03 41.86
CA ASN A 48 -54.73 1.94 42.59
C ASN A 48 -54.53 1.73 44.10
N LYS A 49 -55.05 2.63 44.94
CA LYS A 49 -54.85 2.68 46.40
C LYS A 49 -55.45 1.52 47.23
N SER A 50 -55.98 0.47 46.59
CA SER A 50 -56.60 -0.67 47.30
C SER A 50 -55.66 -1.83 47.63
N LEU A 51 -54.42 -1.83 47.15
CA LEU A 51 -53.34 -2.69 47.65
C LEU A 51 -52.08 -1.84 47.88
N CYS A 52 -51.35 -2.13 48.97
CA CYS A 52 -49.99 -1.62 49.18
C CYS A 52 -48.99 -2.43 48.35
N GLU A 53 -49.13 -2.39 47.03
CA GLU A 53 -48.22 -3.01 46.09
C GLU A 53 -47.00 -2.11 45.87
N ALA A 54 -45.82 -2.71 45.71
CA ALA A 54 -44.58 -1.96 45.55
C ALA A 54 -44.58 -1.20 44.21
N CYS A 55 -44.06 0.04 44.20
CA CYS A 55 -43.96 0.84 42.99
C CYS A 55 -43.16 0.12 41.90
N LEU A 56 -43.59 0.28 40.64
CA LEU A 56 -42.97 -0.37 39.49
C LEU A 56 -41.48 0.02 39.36
N PRO A 57 -40.62 -0.88 38.83
CA PRO A 57 -39.18 -0.65 38.73
C PRO A 57 -38.83 0.66 37.98
N GLY A 58 -38.38 1.68 38.72
CA GLY A 58 -38.07 3.02 38.18
C GLY A 58 -39.00 4.15 38.65
N MET A 59 -39.99 3.83 39.50
CA MET A 59 -40.81 4.80 40.22
C MET A 59 -40.44 4.84 41.72
N PHE A 60 -40.68 5.97 42.39
CA PHE A 60 -40.52 6.13 43.85
C PHE A 60 -41.87 6.45 44.52
N SER A 61 -42.02 6.07 45.79
CA SER A 61 -43.23 6.32 46.58
C SER A 61 -43.12 7.63 47.37
N ASP A 62 -44.01 8.59 47.11
CA ASP A 62 -44.16 9.76 47.98
C ASP A 62 -45.08 9.44 49.18
N ASN A 63 -44.54 9.62 50.38
CA ASN A 63 -45.21 9.38 51.65
C ASN A 63 -46.25 10.47 52.02
N ALA A 64 -46.29 11.60 51.31
CA ALA A 64 -47.31 12.64 51.50
C ALA A 64 -48.59 12.41 50.67
N THR A 65 -48.51 11.66 49.57
CA THR A 65 -49.64 11.39 48.66
C THR A 65 -50.03 9.91 48.53
N GLU A 66 -49.21 8.99 49.04
CA GLU A 66 -49.34 7.53 48.86
C GLU A 66 -49.44 7.15 47.37
N GLY A 67 -48.59 7.76 46.55
CA GLY A 67 -48.53 7.57 45.10
C GLY A 67 -47.13 7.20 44.62
N CYS A 68 -47.07 6.43 43.54
CA CYS A 68 -45.83 6.15 42.81
C CYS A 68 -45.60 7.22 41.74
N PHE A 69 -44.41 7.84 41.74
CA PHE A 69 -44.03 8.89 40.79
C PHE A 69 -42.83 8.47 39.94
N CYS A 70 -42.84 8.86 38.67
CA CYS A 70 -41.73 8.69 37.75
C CYS A 70 -40.67 9.78 38.00
N CYS A 71 -39.40 9.43 38.15
CA CYS A 71 -38.33 10.43 38.08
C CYS A 71 -38.24 11.02 36.67
N SER A 72 -37.98 12.33 36.56
CA SER A 72 -37.81 13.01 35.26
C SER A 72 -36.58 12.51 34.49
N ASP A 73 -36.47 12.89 33.23
CA ASP A 73 -35.26 12.74 32.42
C ASP A 73 -33.99 13.19 33.17
N GLY A 74 -32.87 12.52 32.86
CA GLY A 74 -31.60 12.70 33.57
C GLY A 74 -31.62 12.33 35.06
N SER A 75 -32.64 11.65 35.60
CA SER A 75 -32.72 11.32 37.04
C SER A 75 -33.28 9.91 37.29
N CYS A 76 -32.53 9.07 38.00
CA CYS A 76 -32.93 7.70 38.33
C CYS A 76 -33.41 7.57 39.78
N VAL A 77 -34.14 6.49 40.08
CA VAL A 77 -34.58 6.21 41.47
C VAL A 77 -33.39 5.76 42.31
N ASN A 78 -33.23 6.35 43.49
CA ASN A 78 -32.42 5.80 44.58
C ASN A 78 -33.27 5.70 45.85
N SER A 79 -33.63 4.47 46.21
CA SER A 79 -34.38 4.08 47.41
C SER A 79 -35.78 4.70 47.55
N SER A 80 -35.89 6.02 47.69
CA SER A 80 -37.15 6.77 47.84
C SER A 80 -37.09 8.20 47.26
N ASP A 81 -36.03 8.55 46.51
CA ASP A 81 -35.81 9.88 45.94
C ASP A 81 -35.21 9.77 44.52
N CYS A 82 -35.25 10.86 43.74
CA CYS A 82 -34.72 10.95 42.39
C CYS A 82 -33.27 11.47 42.38
N GLN A 83 -32.31 10.54 42.30
CA GLN A 83 -30.91 10.89 42.14
C GLN A 83 -30.63 11.40 40.71
N LEU A 84 -30.06 12.61 40.62
CA LEU A 84 -29.57 13.16 39.35
C LEU A 84 -28.47 12.26 38.76
N CYS A 85 -28.52 11.99 37.46
CA CYS A 85 -27.46 11.25 36.79
C CYS A 85 -26.11 11.98 36.95
N PRO A 86 -25.04 11.27 37.37
CA PRO A 86 -23.71 11.85 37.49
C PRO A 86 -23.12 12.16 36.12
N ASN A 87 -22.03 12.92 36.09
CA ASN A 87 -21.29 13.19 34.86
C ASN A 87 -20.89 11.87 34.17
N GLY A 88 -20.85 11.91 32.84
CA GLY A 88 -20.64 10.77 31.98
C GLY A 88 -21.81 9.80 31.87
N HIS A 89 -22.93 10.04 32.57
CA HIS A 89 -24.14 9.23 32.48
C HIS A 89 -25.33 10.07 32.03
N TYR A 90 -26.29 9.41 31.39
CA TYR A 90 -27.51 10.03 30.85
C TYR A 90 -28.74 9.17 31.09
N GLN A 91 -29.92 9.79 31.01
CA GLN A 91 -31.19 9.08 31.07
C GLN A 91 -32.21 9.78 30.15
N PRO A 92 -32.53 9.20 28.97
CA PRO A 92 -33.37 9.85 27.95
C PRO A 92 -34.87 9.76 28.21
N LEU A 93 -35.30 8.93 29.17
CA LEU A 93 -36.72 8.69 29.47
C LEU A 93 -36.99 8.86 30.97
N ALA A 94 -38.17 9.38 31.31
CA ALA A 94 -38.66 9.39 32.67
C ALA A 94 -38.88 7.95 33.17
N GLY A 95 -38.70 7.73 34.48
CA GLY A 95 -38.97 6.44 35.13
C GLY A 95 -37.99 5.30 34.79
N GLN A 96 -36.77 5.58 34.32
CA GLN A 96 -35.75 4.53 34.21
C GLN A 96 -35.10 4.22 35.58
N GLN A 97 -34.73 2.97 35.79
CA GLN A 97 -34.15 2.49 37.05
C GLN A 97 -32.75 3.05 37.34
N SER A 98 -31.95 3.28 36.30
CA SER A 98 -30.55 3.63 36.41
C SER A 98 -30.12 4.50 35.24
N CYS A 99 -29.14 5.37 35.49
CA CYS A 99 -28.52 6.18 34.46
C CYS A 99 -27.59 5.33 33.58
N LEU A 100 -27.72 5.46 32.27
CA LEU A 100 -26.90 4.78 31.27
C LEU A 100 -25.55 5.49 31.14
N PRO A 101 -24.41 4.79 31.05
CA PRO A 101 -23.13 5.42 30.75
C PRO A 101 -23.08 5.89 29.30
N CYS A 102 -22.42 7.02 29.04
CA CYS A 102 -22.09 7.42 27.68
C CYS A 102 -21.15 6.39 27.04
N LEU A 103 -21.43 6.04 25.77
CA LEU A 103 -20.57 5.16 24.99
C LEU A 103 -19.27 5.87 24.55
N PRO A 104 -18.21 5.14 24.19
CA PRO A 104 -17.04 5.72 23.53
C PRO A 104 -17.44 6.57 22.32
N GLY A 105 -16.76 7.69 22.13
CA GLY A 105 -17.14 8.76 21.22
C GLY A 105 -18.11 9.80 21.81
N PHE A 106 -18.67 9.56 23.00
CA PHE A 106 -19.63 10.46 23.63
C PHE A 106 -19.23 10.84 25.07
N TYR A 107 -19.79 11.94 25.56
CA TYR A 107 -19.58 12.45 26.92
C TYR A 107 -20.82 13.14 27.50
N ALA A 108 -20.86 13.29 28.82
CA ALA A 108 -21.83 14.14 29.52
C ALA A 108 -21.15 14.96 30.62
N ASN A 109 -21.01 16.26 30.41
CA ASN A 109 -20.31 17.17 31.33
C ASN A 109 -21.21 17.79 32.42
N SER A 110 -22.51 17.57 32.34
CA SER A 110 -23.52 18.05 33.30
C SER A 110 -24.16 16.90 34.08
N THR A 111 -24.43 17.14 35.37
CA THR A 111 -25.39 16.33 36.11
C THR A 111 -26.80 16.54 35.52
N LYS A 112 -27.67 15.54 35.71
CA LYS A 112 -29.02 15.52 35.11
C LYS A 112 -29.05 15.55 33.57
N SER A 113 -28.08 14.93 32.91
CA SER A 113 -28.06 14.87 31.43
C SER A 113 -29.12 13.92 30.88
N ALA A 114 -30.00 14.41 30.00
CA ALA A 114 -30.97 13.59 29.26
C ALA A 114 -30.34 12.86 28.06
N THR A 115 -29.22 13.37 27.52
CA THR A 115 -28.49 12.81 26.37
C THR A 115 -26.98 12.97 26.56
N CYS A 116 -26.19 12.09 25.94
CA CYS A 116 -24.76 12.31 25.78
C CYS A 116 -24.48 13.16 24.53
N ARG A 117 -23.45 14.00 24.61
CA ARG A 117 -22.93 14.79 23.48
C ARG A 117 -21.84 13.99 22.78
N ALA A 118 -21.79 14.06 21.45
CA ALA A 118 -20.68 13.47 20.69
C ALA A 118 -19.40 14.31 20.86
N CYS A 119 -18.23 13.66 20.86
CA CYS A 119 -16.95 14.36 20.75
C CYS A 119 -16.87 15.11 19.41
N GLU A 120 -16.44 16.36 19.45
CA GLU A 120 -16.20 17.17 18.25
C GLU A 120 -14.92 16.68 17.53
N PRO A 121 -14.78 16.90 16.21
CA PRO A 121 -13.54 16.59 15.50
C PRO A 121 -12.31 17.23 16.15
N GLY A 122 -11.17 16.54 16.14
CA GLY A 122 -9.99 16.87 16.93
C GLY A 122 -10.05 16.39 18.40
N TYR A 123 -11.16 15.80 18.85
CA TYR A 123 -11.30 15.18 20.17
C TYR A 123 -11.77 13.72 20.07
N TYR A 124 -11.54 12.95 21.14
CA TYR A 124 -11.94 11.55 21.24
C TYR A 124 -12.41 11.16 22.66
N SER A 125 -13.13 10.04 22.76
CA SER A 125 -13.45 9.40 24.05
C SER A 125 -13.40 7.88 23.92
N ASN A 126 -12.39 7.24 24.51
CA ASN A 126 -12.25 5.78 24.56
C ASN A 126 -12.82 5.14 25.84
N GLU A 127 -13.44 5.91 26.73
CA GLU A 127 -13.98 5.45 28.02
C GLU A 127 -15.51 5.43 28.01
N THR A 128 -16.11 4.33 28.48
CA THR A 128 -17.53 4.30 28.84
C THR A 128 -17.76 5.13 30.10
N GLY A 129 -18.72 6.04 30.09
CA GLY A 129 -18.99 6.92 31.22
C GLY A 129 -18.14 8.20 31.24
N ALA A 130 -17.62 8.65 30.10
CA ALA A 130 -16.73 9.81 30.03
C ALA A 130 -17.44 11.15 30.36
N ALA A 131 -16.89 11.92 31.30
CA ALA A 131 -17.39 13.26 31.65
C ALA A 131 -17.01 14.35 30.62
N ALA A 132 -15.95 14.13 29.85
CA ALA A 132 -15.45 15.03 28.80
C ALA A 132 -14.66 14.22 27.76
N CYS A 133 -14.49 14.77 26.56
CA CYS A 133 -13.59 14.20 25.55
C CYS A 133 -12.14 14.66 25.77
N ARG A 134 -11.17 13.80 25.44
CA ARG A 134 -9.75 14.14 25.39
C ARG A 134 -9.41 14.75 24.02
N GLU A 135 -8.44 15.64 23.97
CA GLU A 135 -7.95 16.21 22.71
C GLU A 135 -6.92 15.29 22.02
N CYS A 136 -6.90 15.29 20.70
CA CYS A 136 -5.84 14.63 19.94
C CYS A 136 -4.52 15.39 20.12
N GLY A 137 -3.45 14.68 20.49
CA GLY A 137 -2.10 15.23 20.57
C GLY A 137 -1.51 15.54 19.19
N GLN A 138 -0.36 16.21 19.16
CA GLN A 138 0.41 16.42 17.93
C GLN A 138 0.71 15.08 17.25
N GLY A 139 0.72 15.06 15.92
CA GLY A 139 0.85 13.85 15.11
C GLY A 139 -0.42 13.00 15.01
N TYR A 140 -1.49 13.32 15.75
CA TYR A 140 -2.75 12.57 15.73
C TYR A 140 -3.94 13.45 15.34
N PHE A 141 -4.90 12.89 14.64
CA PHE A 141 -6.11 13.58 14.19
C PHE A 141 -7.39 12.81 14.51
N ALA A 142 -8.53 13.51 14.50
CA ALA A 142 -9.85 12.90 14.53
C ALA A 142 -10.78 13.67 13.58
N SER A 143 -11.00 13.12 12.39
CA SER A 143 -11.80 13.73 11.31
C SER A 143 -13.31 13.68 11.56
N HIS A 144 -13.78 12.66 12.26
CA HIS A 144 -15.19 12.40 12.46
C HIS A 144 -15.69 12.87 13.83
N GLN A 145 -16.97 13.21 13.89
CA GLN A 145 -17.66 13.43 15.15
C GLN A 145 -17.92 12.07 15.82
N SER A 146 -17.91 12.02 17.15
CA SER A 146 -17.97 10.79 17.96
C SER A 146 -16.80 9.81 17.79
N SER A 147 -15.61 10.29 17.46
CA SER A 147 -14.40 9.46 17.48
C SER A 147 -14.11 8.84 18.85
N SER A 148 -13.90 7.53 18.88
CA SER A 148 -13.49 6.79 20.08
C SER A 148 -11.96 6.78 20.29
N SER A 149 -11.19 7.11 19.25
CA SER A 149 -9.73 7.23 19.26
C SER A 149 -9.28 8.31 18.27
N CYS A 150 -8.05 8.83 18.43
CA CYS A 150 -7.39 9.60 17.39
C CYS A 150 -6.54 8.68 16.50
N GLU A 151 -6.53 8.94 15.21
CA GLU A 151 -5.71 8.22 14.23
C GLU A 151 -4.34 8.92 14.07
N PRO A 152 -3.24 8.17 13.90
CA PRO A 152 -1.93 8.76 13.61
C PRO A 152 -1.90 9.32 12.19
N CYS A 153 -1.24 10.46 11.98
CA CYS A 153 -1.02 10.96 10.62
C CYS A 153 -0.26 9.93 9.77
N PRO A 154 -0.72 9.62 8.54
CA PRO A 154 0.03 8.76 7.63
C PRO A 154 1.32 9.47 7.16
N SER A 155 2.30 8.68 6.73
CA SER A 155 3.54 9.21 6.15
C SER A 155 3.28 10.12 4.95
N GLY A 156 4.16 11.11 4.76
CA GLY A 156 3.92 12.24 3.84
C GLY A 156 2.97 13.32 4.38
N SER A 157 2.40 13.14 5.58
CA SER A 157 1.56 14.15 6.26
C SER A 157 1.93 14.34 7.74
N PHE A 158 1.56 15.49 8.30
CA PHE A 158 1.93 15.91 9.66
C PHE A 158 0.79 16.65 10.38
N CYS A 159 0.94 16.78 11.70
CA CYS A 159 0.04 17.55 12.57
C CYS A 159 0.85 18.22 13.71
N ASN A 160 1.11 19.52 13.59
CA ASN A 160 1.94 20.28 14.55
C ASN A 160 1.14 20.91 15.71
N THR A 161 -0.19 20.97 15.63
CA THR A 161 -1.07 21.45 16.71
C THR A 161 -1.74 20.28 17.43
N THR A 162 -2.29 20.50 18.62
CA THR A 162 -3.33 19.58 19.13
C THR A 162 -4.63 19.78 18.35
N LYS A 163 -5.56 18.82 18.44
CA LYS A 163 -6.92 18.88 17.85
C LYS A 163 -6.96 18.93 16.32
N CYS A 164 -6.01 18.31 15.64
CA CYS A 164 -6.08 18.16 14.18
C CYS A 164 -7.36 17.41 13.77
N ILE A 165 -8.11 18.00 12.84
CA ILE A 165 -9.28 17.38 12.19
C ILE A 165 -8.80 16.55 10.98
N SER A 166 -7.72 16.99 10.34
CA SER A 166 -7.00 16.29 9.28
C SER A 166 -5.52 16.62 9.37
N CYS A 167 -4.66 15.74 8.88
CA CYS A 167 -3.23 16.01 8.75
C CYS A 167 -2.97 16.90 7.53
N SER A 168 -1.98 17.78 7.63
CA SER A 168 -1.48 18.58 6.51
C SER A 168 -0.49 17.74 5.71
N VAL A 169 -0.57 17.76 4.38
CA VAL A 169 0.41 17.08 3.51
C VAL A 169 1.69 17.91 3.43
N CYS A 170 2.85 17.28 3.49
CA CYS A 170 4.14 17.97 3.35
C CYS A 170 4.33 18.56 1.94
N SER A 171 5.06 19.66 1.82
CA SER A 171 5.28 20.37 0.54
C SER A 171 6.05 19.53 -0.48
N ALA A 172 6.16 20.00 -1.73
CA ALA A 172 7.19 19.49 -2.63
C ALA A 172 8.58 19.74 -1.99
N GLY A 173 9.50 18.79 -2.15
CA GLY A 173 10.79 18.80 -1.45
C GLY A 173 10.77 18.37 0.03
N GLU A 174 9.61 18.17 0.66
CA GLU A 174 9.52 17.83 2.10
C GLU A 174 8.76 16.51 2.34
N GLU A 175 9.19 15.69 3.30
CA GLU A 175 8.45 14.48 3.70
C GLU A 175 8.24 14.34 5.20
N ALA A 176 7.26 13.49 5.55
CA ALA A 176 7.05 12.99 6.89
C ALA A 176 7.33 11.48 6.85
N VAL A 177 8.54 11.09 7.26
CA VAL A 177 9.05 9.71 7.15
C VAL A 177 8.25 8.73 8.01
N GLY A 178 7.80 9.17 9.19
CA GLY A 178 7.07 8.35 10.15
C GLY A 178 5.55 8.48 10.06
N ILE A 179 4.84 7.52 10.65
CA ILE A 179 3.48 7.75 11.11
C ILE A 179 3.49 8.66 12.35
N ALA A 180 2.43 9.43 12.54
CA ALA A 180 2.29 10.43 13.60
C ALA A 180 3.38 11.52 13.62
N SER A 181 3.92 11.89 12.45
CA SER A 181 4.82 13.03 12.31
C SER A 181 4.18 14.35 12.79
N ILE A 182 4.95 15.13 13.54
CA ILE A 182 4.57 16.46 14.02
C ILE A 182 5.03 17.60 13.11
N GLU A 183 5.96 17.31 12.21
CA GLU A 183 6.59 18.24 11.26
C GLU A 183 6.98 17.50 9.97
N CYS A 184 7.36 18.26 8.95
CA CYS A 184 7.98 17.75 7.73
C CYS A 184 9.49 18.03 7.77
N VAL A 185 10.29 17.13 7.21
CA VAL A 185 11.72 17.32 7.00
C VAL A 185 12.02 17.47 5.50
N PRO A 186 12.99 18.31 5.10
CA PRO A 186 13.39 18.39 3.70
C PRO A 186 14.02 17.07 3.23
N CYS A 187 13.82 16.70 1.98
CA CYS A 187 14.46 15.53 1.37
C CYS A 187 15.98 15.58 1.59
N HIS A 188 16.56 14.43 1.94
CA HIS A 188 18.01 14.27 2.02
C HIS A 188 18.68 14.43 0.64
N PRO A 189 19.97 14.80 0.58
CA PRO A 189 20.77 14.71 -0.64
C PRO A 189 20.68 13.33 -1.29
N GLY A 190 20.69 13.31 -2.62
CA GLY A 190 20.42 12.13 -3.45
C GLY A 190 18.93 11.79 -3.61
N MET A 191 18.03 12.54 -2.98
CA MET A 191 16.58 12.35 -3.04
C MET A 191 15.86 13.63 -3.48
N PHE A 192 14.65 13.49 -4.01
CA PHE A 192 13.79 14.59 -4.44
C PHE A 192 12.32 14.27 -4.22
N LYS A 193 11.46 15.30 -4.14
CA LYS A 193 10.01 15.11 -4.12
C LYS A 193 9.30 16.14 -4.99
N GLY A 194 8.76 15.70 -6.12
CA GLY A 194 7.96 16.53 -7.01
C GLY A 194 6.58 16.89 -6.43
N PRO A 195 5.85 17.81 -7.08
CA PRO A 195 4.54 18.29 -6.60
C PRO A 195 3.42 17.24 -6.68
N SER A 196 3.64 16.13 -7.38
CA SER A 196 2.73 14.97 -7.47
C SER A 196 2.98 13.91 -6.39
N ASP A 197 4.12 13.99 -5.70
CA ASP A 197 4.72 12.83 -5.04
C ASP A 197 4.46 12.88 -3.53
N GLN A 198 4.30 11.72 -2.88
CA GLN A 198 3.92 11.66 -1.46
C GLN A 198 5.11 11.56 -0.49
N MET A 199 6.28 11.13 -0.98
CA MET A 199 7.52 10.92 -0.22
C MET A 199 8.74 11.22 -1.10
N CYS A 200 9.92 11.35 -0.50
CA CYS A 200 11.16 11.65 -1.21
C CYS A 200 11.68 10.41 -1.94
N MET A 201 11.74 10.47 -3.27
CA MET A 201 12.26 9.42 -4.13
C MET A 201 13.76 9.61 -4.36
N ILE A 202 14.51 8.51 -4.45
CA ILE A 202 15.94 8.55 -4.79
C ILE A 202 16.10 8.95 -6.27
N CYS A 203 17.08 9.80 -6.58
CA CYS A 203 17.41 10.17 -7.95
C CYS A 203 17.77 8.94 -8.79
N SER A 204 17.23 8.88 -10.01
CA SER A 204 17.56 7.81 -10.97
C SER A 204 19.07 7.82 -11.33
N PRO A 205 19.70 6.66 -11.58
CA PRO A 205 21.10 6.59 -11.99
C PRO A 205 21.40 7.52 -13.18
N GLY A 206 22.49 8.28 -13.09
CA GLY A 206 22.85 9.33 -14.05
C GLY A 206 22.31 10.72 -13.69
N ASN A 207 21.45 10.83 -12.67
CA ASN A 207 21.02 12.09 -12.07
C ASN A 207 21.59 12.23 -10.64
N TYR A 208 21.76 13.46 -10.20
CA TYR A 208 22.28 13.80 -8.87
C TYR A 208 21.51 14.98 -8.25
N GLN A 209 21.57 15.08 -6.94
CA GLN A 209 21.09 16.23 -6.16
C GLN A 209 21.86 16.30 -4.84
N VAL A 210 22.55 17.41 -4.59
CA VAL A 210 23.43 17.59 -3.42
C VAL A 210 22.80 18.48 -2.35
N GLU A 211 21.80 19.28 -2.72
CA GLU A 211 21.09 20.17 -1.81
C GLU A 211 19.89 19.48 -1.17
N TRP A 212 19.52 19.94 0.02
CA TRP A 212 18.37 19.44 0.76
C TRP A 212 17.06 20.05 0.24
N GLY A 213 15.97 19.30 0.35
CA GLY A 213 14.63 19.84 0.14
C GLY A 213 14.23 20.04 -1.33
N GLU A 214 14.90 19.34 -2.25
CA GLU A 214 14.79 19.63 -3.68
C GLU A 214 13.64 18.89 -4.38
N VAL A 215 13.09 19.54 -5.41
CA VAL A 215 11.85 19.10 -6.09
C VAL A 215 12.13 18.28 -7.36
N LYS A 216 13.40 18.18 -7.75
CA LYS A 216 13.90 17.42 -8.89
C LYS A 216 15.38 17.07 -8.71
N CYS A 217 15.84 16.09 -9.48
CA CYS A 217 17.26 15.84 -9.68
C CYS A 217 17.78 16.61 -10.90
N ASN A 218 19.08 16.89 -10.91
CA ASN A 218 19.79 17.40 -12.09
C ASN A 218 20.46 16.24 -12.84
N ILE A 219 20.50 16.30 -14.16
CA ILE A 219 21.20 15.30 -14.99
C ILE A 219 22.70 15.53 -14.81
N CYS A 220 23.48 14.46 -14.60
CA CYS A 220 24.94 14.55 -14.51
C CYS A 220 25.50 15.21 -15.78
N PRO A 221 26.30 16.29 -15.69
CA PRO A 221 26.73 17.06 -16.86
C PRO A 221 27.71 16.28 -17.76
N GLU A 222 27.93 16.79 -18.97
CA GLU A 222 29.01 16.28 -19.84
C GLU A 222 30.39 16.52 -19.22
N ASP A 223 31.37 15.70 -19.62
CA ASP A 223 32.72 15.67 -19.06
C ASP A 223 32.80 15.36 -17.55
N HIS A 224 31.72 14.85 -16.95
CA HIS A 224 31.66 14.40 -15.56
C HIS A 224 30.95 13.05 -15.42
N TYR A 225 31.15 12.36 -14.30
CA TYR A 225 30.36 11.18 -13.91
C TYR A 225 29.88 11.27 -12.46
N CYS A 226 28.72 10.68 -12.18
CA CYS A 226 28.03 10.77 -10.90
C CYS A 226 27.85 9.36 -10.31
N PRO A 227 28.80 8.87 -9.48
CA PRO A 227 28.80 7.49 -8.98
C PRO A 227 27.71 7.23 -7.93
N SER A 228 27.28 8.27 -7.21
CA SER A 228 26.17 8.26 -6.26
C SER A 228 25.38 9.57 -6.41
N PRO A 229 24.05 9.58 -6.19
CA PRO A 229 23.20 10.74 -6.45
C PRO A 229 23.36 11.87 -5.42
N ASP A 230 23.86 11.57 -4.23
CA ASP A 230 24.11 12.46 -3.09
C ASP A 230 25.44 13.24 -3.19
N LEU A 231 26.23 12.97 -4.24
CA LEU A 231 27.56 13.55 -4.44
C LEU A 231 27.59 14.57 -5.59
N TYR A 232 28.55 15.49 -5.50
CA TYR A 232 28.88 16.39 -6.60
C TYR A 232 29.43 15.60 -7.80
N PRO A 233 29.16 16.02 -9.05
CA PRO A 233 29.72 15.37 -10.25
C PRO A 233 31.25 15.36 -10.21
N VAL A 234 31.85 14.22 -10.57
CA VAL A 234 33.31 14.03 -10.56
C VAL A 234 33.87 14.23 -11.97
N ASP A 235 34.97 14.97 -12.10
CA ASP A 235 35.66 15.20 -13.38
C ASP A 235 35.93 13.88 -14.12
N CYS A 236 35.61 13.83 -15.42
CA CYS A 236 35.87 12.65 -16.24
C CYS A 236 37.39 12.42 -16.44
N PRO A 237 37.90 11.18 -16.26
CA PRO A 237 39.27 10.83 -16.59
C PRO A 237 39.64 11.19 -18.04
N TRP A 238 40.87 11.67 -18.25
CA TRP A 238 41.32 12.21 -19.54
C TRP A 238 41.28 11.17 -20.68
N ASP A 239 41.39 9.89 -20.33
CA ASP A 239 41.33 8.69 -21.17
C ASP A 239 39.92 8.10 -21.36
N ALA A 240 38.93 8.52 -20.57
CA ALA A 240 37.55 8.01 -20.60
C ALA A 240 36.54 8.96 -21.31
N PHE A 241 35.35 8.46 -21.60
CA PHE A 241 34.21 9.25 -22.09
C PHE A 241 33.09 9.28 -21.05
N CYS A 242 32.63 10.47 -20.71
CA CYS A 242 31.49 10.70 -19.81
C CYS A 242 30.50 11.68 -20.47
N PRO A 243 29.57 11.20 -21.33
CA PRO A 243 28.44 12.03 -21.78
C PRO A 243 27.49 12.33 -20.61
N ALA A 244 26.55 13.26 -20.82
CA ALA A 244 25.52 13.56 -19.84
C ALA A 244 24.78 12.29 -19.38
N GLY A 245 24.54 12.20 -18.07
CA GLY A 245 23.92 11.01 -17.44
C GLY A 245 24.88 9.86 -17.11
N SER A 246 26.21 10.05 -17.18
CA SER A 246 27.17 8.99 -16.86
C SER A 246 27.26 8.71 -15.35
N ILE A 247 27.14 7.43 -14.95
CA ILE A 247 27.43 6.97 -13.58
C ILE A 247 28.88 6.51 -13.39
N GLU A 248 29.53 6.10 -14.47
CA GLU A 248 30.90 5.59 -14.49
C GLU A 248 31.65 6.07 -15.74
N PRO A 249 32.98 6.27 -15.67
CA PRO A 249 33.79 6.63 -16.82
C PRO A 249 33.96 5.43 -17.77
N ARG A 250 33.68 5.64 -19.07
CA ARG A 250 33.76 4.58 -20.08
C ARG A 250 35.07 4.67 -20.86
N TYR A 251 35.90 3.64 -20.83
CA TYR A 251 37.22 3.61 -21.49
C TYR A 251 37.15 3.03 -22.90
N CYS A 252 38.15 3.33 -23.74
CA CYS A 252 38.39 2.54 -24.96
C CYS A 252 38.93 1.14 -24.59
N MET A 253 38.93 0.21 -25.55
CA MET A 253 39.62 -1.08 -25.37
C MET A 253 41.15 -0.86 -25.40
N GLU A 254 41.74 -0.71 -24.21
CA GLU A 254 43.15 -0.38 -23.91
C GLU A 254 44.21 -1.01 -24.83
N THR A 255 43.99 -2.25 -25.26
CA THR A 255 44.94 -3.01 -26.08
C THR A 255 45.00 -2.58 -27.55
N PHE A 256 43.98 -1.90 -28.07
CA PHE A 256 43.87 -1.57 -29.50
C PHE A 256 43.47 -0.14 -29.81
N PHE A 257 42.73 0.54 -28.91
CA PHE A 257 42.10 1.82 -29.19
C PHE A 257 42.40 2.88 -28.13
N ARG A 258 42.49 4.14 -28.54
CA ARG A 258 42.70 5.31 -27.69
C ARG A 258 41.61 6.35 -27.95
N LYS A 259 41.22 7.09 -26.91
CA LYS A 259 40.34 8.27 -27.01
C LYS A 259 40.97 9.34 -27.91
N ALA A 260 40.23 9.75 -28.93
CA ALA A 260 40.53 10.85 -29.85
C ALA A 260 39.23 11.66 -30.03
N GLY A 261 39.17 12.84 -29.40
CA GLY A 261 37.91 13.59 -29.26
C GLY A 261 36.84 12.72 -28.61
N ASN A 262 35.70 12.56 -29.30
CA ASN A 262 34.55 11.78 -28.83
C ASN A 262 34.50 10.35 -29.41
N THR A 263 35.62 9.87 -29.96
CA THR A 263 35.72 8.57 -30.66
C THR A 263 36.92 7.74 -30.20
N CYS A 264 36.83 6.42 -30.32
CA CYS A 264 37.96 5.50 -30.15
C CYS A 264 38.67 5.28 -31.49
N GLU A 265 39.88 5.81 -31.64
CA GLU A 265 40.75 5.56 -32.80
C GLU A 265 41.76 4.45 -32.50
N LEU A 266 42.33 3.80 -33.52
CA LEU A 266 43.36 2.78 -33.29
C LEU A 266 44.62 3.43 -32.70
N ALA A 267 45.18 2.84 -31.65
CA ALA A 267 46.43 3.31 -31.07
C ALA A 267 47.57 3.20 -32.09
N PRO A 268 48.50 4.17 -32.20
CA PRO A 268 49.55 4.16 -33.23
C PRO A 268 50.39 2.87 -33.28
N LEU A 269 50.62 2.24 -32.13
CA LEU A 269 51.32 0.95 -32.03
C LEU A 269 50.56 -0.19 -32.73
N THR A 270 49.23 -0.22 -32.68
CA THR A 270 48.44 -1.28 -33.32
C THR A 270 48.32 -1.07 -34.81
N ILE A 271 48.27 0.17 -35.28
CA ILE A 271 48.41 0.52 -36.71
C ILE A 271 49.76 0.00 -37.24
N VAL A 272 50.86 0.22 -36.50
CA VAL A 272 52.21 -0.28 -36.86
C VAL A 272 52.27 -1.80 -36.87
N LEU A 273 51.71 -2.48 -35.86
CA LEU A 273 51.67 -3.95 -35.80
C LEU A 273 50.83 -4.58 -36.93
N LEU A 274 49.70 -3.97 -37.30
CA LEU A 274 48.89 -4.38 -38.45
C LEU A 274 49.61 -4.15 -39.78
N GLY A 275 50.40 -3.09 -39.90
CA GLY A 275 51.30 -2.86 -41.04
C GLY A 275 52.34 -3.96 -41.19
N PHE A 276 53.02 -4.33 -40.10
CA PHE A 276 54.02 -5.41 -40.12
C PHE A 276 53.40 -6.79 -40.37
N SER A 277 52.27 -7.13 -39.76
CA SER A 277 51.62 -8.44 -39.98
C SER A 277 51.10 -8.58 -41.41
N SER A 278 50.57 -7.51 -42.00
CA SER A 278 50.19 -7.44 -43.42
C SER A 278 51.40 -7.66 -44.34
N LEU A 279 52.51 -6.95 -44.09
CA LEU A 279 53.75 -7.11 -44.87
C LEU A 279 54.32 -8.54 -44.80
N ILE A 280 54.34 -9.14 -43.61
CA ILE A 280 54.76 -10.53 -43.40
C ILE A 280 53.82 -11.50 -44.13
N GLY A 281 52.51 -11.28 -44.08
CA GLY A 281 51.51 -12.06 -44.81
C GLY A 281 51.72 -12.01 -46.34
N VAL A 282 51.93 -10.82 -46.90
CA VAL A 282 52.22 -10.63 -48.33
C VAL A 282 53.53 -11.34 -48.72
N LEU A 283 54.59 -11.21 -47.93
CA LEU A 283 55.86 -11.90 -48.17
C LEU A 283 55.71 -13.44 -48.08
N ALA A 284 54.91 -13.95 -47.15
CA ALA A 284 54.60 -15.37 -47.06
C ALA A 284 53.81 -15.88 -48.26
N ILE A 285 52.81 -15.13 -48.74
CA ILE A 285 52.06 -15.44 -49.96
C ILE A 285 52.98 -15.45 -51.19
N ILE A 286 53.85 -14.45 -51.34
CA ILE A 286 54.85 -14.40 -52.43
C ILE A 286 55.80 -15.61 -52.35
N ALA A 287 56.29 -15.96 -51.16
CA ALA A 287 57.15 -17.13 -50.95
C ALA A 287 56.44 -18.46 -51.27
N LEU A 288 55.14 -18.58 -50.98
CA LEU A 288 54.31 -19.72 -51.37
C LEU A 288 54.12 -19.78 -52.89
N PHE A 289 53.82 -18.66 -53.57
CA PHE A 289 53.74 -18.59 -55.03
C PHE A 289 55.08 -18.93 -55.70
N LEU A 290 56.21 -18.47 -55.17
CA LEU A 290 57.54 -18.82 -55.67
C LEU A 290 57.86 -20.31 -55.48
N LYS A 291 57.54 -20.90 -54.32
CA LYS A 291 57.67 -22.35 -54.08
C LYS A 291 56.72 -23.18 -54.94
N PHE A 292 55.51 -22.69 -55.20
CA PHE A 292 54.54 -23.33 -56.11
C PHE A 292 55.05 -23.29 -57.55
N LYS A 293 55.52 -22.14 -58.03
CA LYS A 293 56.15 -21.98 -59.35
C LYS A 293 57.38 -22.87 -59.50
N GLN A 294 58.22 -23.00 -58.46
CA GLN A 294 59.33 -23.97 -58.44
C GLN A 294 58.85 -25.43 -58.50
N ARG A 295 57.78 -25.80 -57.79
CA ARG A 295 57.19 -27.15 -57.90
C ARG A 295 56.68 -27.44 -59.31
N CYS A 296 55.90 -26.55 -59.92
CA CYS A 296 55.43 -26.70 -61.30
C CYS A 296 56.60 -26.76 -62.29
N SER A 297 57.62 -25.92 -62.14
CA SER A 297 58.82 -25.95 -62.99
C SER A 297 59.61 -27.24 -62.83
N ARG A 298 59.73 -27.79 -61.61
CA ARG A 298 60.35 -29.11 -61.38
C ARG A 298 59.57 -30.25 -62.02
N MET A 299 58.23 -30.18 -62.00
CA MET A 299 57.34 -31.16 -62.66
C MET A 299 57.62 -31.22 -64.16
N PHE A 300 57.82 -30.06 -64.80
CA PHE A 300 58.08 -29.96 -66.24
C PHE A 300 59.49 -30.42 -66.66
N THR A 301 60.47 -30.43 -65.73
CA THR A 301 61.83 -30.92 -65.97
C THR A 301 62.01 -32.44 -65.83
N VAL A 302 60.93 -33.22 -65.67
CA VAL A 302 60.98 -34.70 -65.60
C VAL A 302 60.17 -35.35 -66.73
N HIS A 303 60.24 -34.80 -67.94
CA HIS A 303 59.94 -35.52 -69.18
C HIS A 303 60.84 -35.05 -70.34
N SER A 304 61.93 -35.79 -70.57
CA SER A 304 62.67 -35.74 -71.83
C SER A 304 61.89 -36.52 -72.91
N PRO A 305 61.99 -36.15 -74.20
CA PRO A 305 60.94 -36.47 -75.16
C PRO A 305 61.11 -37.82 -75.88
N LEU A 306 60.01 -38.56 -76.06
CA LEU A 306 59.75 -39.36 -77.26
C LEU A 306 58.26 -39.32 -77.66
N LEU A 307 58.03 -38.88 -78.90
CA LEU A 307 56.84 -38.99 -79.76
C LEU A 307 55.40 -38.99 -79.16
N SER A 308 54.76 -37.84 -79.37
CA SER A 308 53.55 -37.71 -80.22
C SER A 308 52.13 -37.96 -79.65
N LYS A 309 51.26 -37.01 -80.06
CA LYS A 309 49.82 -37.15 -80.39
C LYS A 309 48.75 -36.74 -79.35
N ASP A 310 47.96 -35.74 -79.78
CA ASP A 310 46.62 -35.26 -79.37
C ASP A 310 46.36 -34.91 -77.88
N GLY A 311 45.47 -33.93 -77.59
CA GLY A 311 44.82 -33.92 -76.26
C GLY A 311 44.30 -32.66 -75.57
N SER A 312 44.24 -31.46 -76.16
CA SER A 312 43.50 -30.28 -75.60
C SER A 312 44.06 -29.61 -74.30
N PRO A 313 43.57 -28.43 -73.88
CA PRO A 313 44.27 -27.56 -72.91
C PRO A 313 43.77 -27.65 -71.45
N CYS A 314 44.60 -27.21 -70.50
CA CYS A 314 44.19 -26.99 -69.11
C CYS A 314 43.07 -25.93 -69.03
N ARG A 315 41.89 -26.39 -68.62
CA ARG A 315 40.65 -25.61 -68.60
C ARG A 315 40.59 -24.69 -67.39
N SER A 316 40.47 -23.39 -67.63
CA SER A 316 40.08 -22.44 -66.58
C SER A 316 38.64 -22.73 -66.15
N TYR A 317 38.41 -22.76 -64.84
CA TYR A 317 37.07 -22.81 -64.25
C TYR A 317 36.93 -21.68 -63.23
N GLY A 318 36.12 -20.69 -63.60
CA GLY A 318 35.39 -19.88 -62.63
C GLY A 318 34.00 -20.47 -62.38
N THR A 319 33.20 -19.70 -61.62
CA THR A 319 31.75 -19.82 -61.39
C THR A 319 31.23 -21.10 -60.70
N TYR A 320 30.70 -20.86 -59.49
CA TYR A 320 29.47 -21.43 -58.90
C TYR A 320 28.38 -21.77 -59.96
N PRO A 321 27.41 -22.68 -59.67
CA PRO A 321 26.54 -22.54 -58.50
C PRO A 321 26.05 -23.83 -57.80
N ASP A 322 25.10 -23.62 -56.87
CA ASP A 322 24.10 -24.53 -56.31
C ASP A 322 24.53 -25.67 -55.36
N ALA A 323 24.32 -25.41 -54.07
CA ALA A 323 24.01 -26.41 -53.05
C ALA A 323 23.00 -25.79 -52.05
N GLU A 324 21.85 -26.45 -51.84
CA GLU A 324 20.75 -25.94 -51.00
C GLU A 324 20.99 -26.11 -49.48
N PRO A 325 20.34 -25.30 -48.62
CA PRO A 325 20.63 -25.28 -47.19
C PRO A 325 19.96 -26.43 -46.41
N VAL A 326 20.74 -27.08 -45.54
CA VAL A 326 20.20 -27.95 -44.48
C VAL A 326 20.00 -27.12 -43.21
N TYR A 327 18.75 -26.99 -42.77
CA TYR A 327 18.40 -26.41 -41.47
C TYR A 327 18.76 -27.36 -40.32
N THR A 328 19.50 -26.85 -39.34
CA THR A 328 19.41 -27.31 -37.94
C THR A 328 19.35 -26.08 -37.06
N GLY A 329 18.20 -25.84 -36.44
CA GLY A 329 18.00 -24.72 -35.50
C GLY A 329 17.53 -25.22 -34.14
N TRP A 330 17.79 -24.40 -33.13
CA TRP A 330 17.44 -24.57 -31.71
C TRP A 330 18.27 -25.64 -30.97
#